data_AF-A0A9E3A672-F1
#
_entry.id   AF-A0A9E3A672-F1
#
_cell.length_a   1.000
_cell.length_b   1.000
_cell.length_c   1.000
_cell.angle_alpha   90.00
_cell.angle_beta   90.00
_cell.angle_gamma   90.00
#
_symmetry.space_group_name_H-M   'P 1'
#
loop_
_entity.id
_entity.type
_entity.pdbx_description
1 polymer ?
#
loop_
_entity_poly.entity_id
_entity_poly.type
_entity_poly.pdbx_seq_one_letter_code
_entity_poly.pdbx_strand_id
1 'polypeptide(L)'
;QRTRWQRGLGQSLVLNRALLWHPRGGAPGWLAFPFMIVFEWSSPLIEVGGYVFMTLGFLSGIISATGFWTFLLLAFSLGTLLSMSALLLEELSYHVYRERGDLLKLAAIAVIENFGYRQLATWWRLVGLWQWVTGTGGGWGQMTRVANWQKGN
;
A
#
# COMPACT_ATOMS: atom_id res chain seq x y z
N GLN A 1 5.72 -7.20 8.28
CA GLN A 1 6.44 -6.71 7.08
C GLN A 1 6.05 -5.28 6.69
N ARG A 2 4.76 -4.98 6.46
CA ARG A 2 4.28 -3.65 5.99
C ARG A 2 4.74 -2.45 6.84
N THR A 3 4.73 -2.59 8.17
CA THR A 3 5.26 -1.56 9.09
C THR A 3 6.74 -1.22 8.83
N ARG A 4 7.58 -2.22 8.56
CA ARG A 4 9.01 -2.02 8.23
C ARG A 4 9.17 -1.31 6.87
N TRP A 5 8.33 -1.66 5.91
CA TRP A 5 8.33 -1.05 4.58
C TRP A 5 7.95 0.43 4.64
N GLN A 6 6.89 0.78 5.36
CA GLN A 6 6.47 2.19 5.50
C GLN A 6 7.56 3.03 6.18
N ARG A 7 8.22 2.49 7.22
CA ARG A 7 9.35 3.16 7.90
C ARG A 7 10.55 3.34 6.98
N GLY A 8 10.94 2.28 6.27
CA GLY A 8 12.05 2.32 5.31
C GLY A 8 11.80 3.32 4.18
N LEU A 9 10.55 3.39 3.69
CA LEU A 9 10.13 4.39 2.72
C LEU A 9 10.32 5.81 3.26
N GLY A 10 9.82 6.11 4.45
CA GLY A 10 9.98 7.43 5.07
C GLY A 10 11.46 7.81 5.27
N GLN A 11 12.29 6.86 5.71
CA GLN A 11 13.74 7.07 5.84
C GLN A 11 14.41 7.35 4.49
N SER A 12 14.10 6.56 3.47
CA SER A 12 14.67 6.71 2.13
C SER A 12 14.28 8.06 1.50
N LEU A 13 13.01 8.46 1.64
CA LEU A 13 12.52 9.75 1.15
C LEU A 13 13.21 10.93 1.85
N VAL A 14 13.41 10.86 3.17
CA VAL A 14 14.11 11.96 3.87
C VAL A 14 15.60 12.03 3.51
N LEU A 15 16.28 10.87 3.45
CA LEU A 15 17.70 10.81 3.06
C LEU A 15 17.93 11.35 1.65
N ASN A 16 16.98 11.11 0.74
CA ASN A 16 17.09 11.50 -0.67
C ASN A 16 16.23 12.72 -1.02
N ARG A 17 15.82 13.55 -0.04
CA ARG A 17 14.93 14.70 -0.27
C ARG A 17 15.44 15.70 -1.32
N ALA A 18 16.76 15.77 -1.51
CA ALA A 18 17.39 16.62 -2.52
C ALA A 18 17.06 16.21 -3.97
N LEU A 19 16.55 15.00 -4.17
CA LEU A 19 16.12 14.51 -5.48
C LEU A 19 14.77 15.12 -5.91
N LEU A 20 13.95 15.55 -4.95
CA LEU A 20 12.65 16.16 -5.23
C LEU A 20 12.84 17.43 -6.06
N TRP A 21 12.32 17.42 -7.29
CA TRP A 21 12.45 18.51 -8.26
C TRP A 21 13.90 18.89 -8.60
N HIS A 22 14.84 17.97 -8.43
CA HIS A 22 16.21 18.24 -8.81
C HIS A 22 16.31 18.44 -10.34
N PRO A 23 16.88 19.54 -10.84
CA PRO A 23 16.90 19.85 -12.27
C PRO A 23 17.67 18.79 -13.09
N ARG A 24 18.61 18.08 -12.48
CA ARG A 24 19.34 16.94 -13.10
C ARG A 24 18.78 15.56 -12.70
N GLY A 25 17.65 15.51 -12.01
CA GLY A 25 17.08 14.28 -11.43
C GLY A 25 16.32 13.38 -12.41
N GLY A 26 16.05 13.85 -13.63
CA GLY A 26 15.31 13.09 -14.65
C GLY A 26 13.94 12.61 -14.16
N ALA A 27 13.45 11.50 -14.73
CA ALA A 27 12.19 10.88 -14.32
C ALA A 27 12.15 10.48 -12.82
N PRO A 28 13.23 9.98 -12.19
CA PRO A 28 13.23 9.71 -10.76
C PRO A 28 12.91 10.92 -9.88
N GLY A 29 13.49 12.10 -10.16
CA GLY A 29 13.28 13.30 -9.35
C GLY A 29 11.97 14.04 -9.63
N TRP A 30 11.49 14.00 -10.89
CA TRP A 30 10.30 14.73 -11.32
C TRP A 30 9.00 13.95 -11.25
N LEU A 31 9.05 12.62 -11.38
CA LEU A 31 7.85 11.77 -11.42
C LEU A 31 7.82 10.76 -10.27
N ALA A 32 8.85 9.92 -10.16
CA ALA A 32 8.83 8.83 -9.19
C ALA A 32 8.86 9.35 -7.75
N PHE A 33 9.71 10.32 -7.44
CA PHE A 33 9.85 10.83 -6.08
C PHE A 33 8.57 11.53 -5.57
N PRO A 34 7.94 12.48 -6.32
CA PRO A 34 6.64 13.02 -5.94
C PRO A 34 5.56 11.95 -5.81
N PHE A 35 5.50 10.98 -6.74
CA PHE A 35 4.55 9.87 -6.68
C PHE A 35 4.70 9.06 -5.39
N MET A 36 5.94 8.73 -5.01
CA MET A 36 6.23 7.98 -3.80
C MET A 36 5.83 8.74 -2.52
N ILE A 37 5.90 10.07 -2.52
CA ILE A 37 5.42 10.88 -1.39
C ILE A 37 3.89 10.88 -1.35
N VAL A 38 3.26 11.28 -2.46
CA VAL A 38 1.82 11.54 -2.52
C VAL A 38 1.03 10.24 -2.45
N PHE A 39 1.37 9.25 -3.27
CA PHE A 39 0.57 8.03 -3.36
C PHE A 39 1.04 6.93 -2.41
N GLU A 40 2.34 6.75 -2.19
CA GLU A 40 2.81 5.63 -1.34
C GLU A 40 3.00 6.01 0.13
N TRP A 41 3.65 7.13 0.40
CA TRP A 41 3.90 7.54 1.78
C TRP A 41 2.65 8.09 2.45
N SER A 42 1.84 8.90 1.74
CA SER A 42 0.63 9.52 2.29
C SER A 42 -0.65 8.70 2.19
N SER A 43 -0.69 7.65 1.35
CA SER A 43 -1.86 6.76 1.19
C SER A 43 -2.53 6.32 2.50
N PRO A 44 -1.81 5.81 3.52
CA PRO A 44 -2.49 5.33 4.72
C PRO A 44 -3.18 6.44 5.52
N LEU A 45 -2.67 7.69 5.44
CA LEU A 45 -3.30 8.84 6.07
C LEU A 45 -4.57 9.25 5.32
N ILE A 46 -4.51 9.27 3.98
CA ILE A 46 -5.66 9.63 3.15
C ILE A 46 -6.78 8.60 3.30
N GLU A 47 -6.46 7.31 3.28
CA GLU A 47 -7.46 6.24 3.38
C GLU A 47 -8.19 6.28 4.73
N VAL A 48 -7.45 6.33 5.84
CA VAL A 48 -8.07 6.39 7.17
C VAL A 48 -8.73 7.73 7.42
N GLY A 49 -8.13 8.84 6.98
CA GLY A 49 -8.75 10.16 7.04
C GLY A 49 -10.07 10.20 6.29
N GLY A 50 -10.15 9.59 5.11
CA GLY A 50 -11.37 9.47 4.31
C GLY A 50 -12.47 8.69 5.03
N TYR A 51 -12.14 7.53 5.60
CA TYR A 51 -13.12 6.75 6.38
C TYR A 51 -13.61 7.48 7.64
N VAL A 52 -12.70 8.12 8.38
CA VAL A 52 -13.05 8.91 9.56
C VAL A 52 -13.93 10.09 9.17
N PHE A 53 -13.57 10.84 8.13
CA PHE A 53 -14.35 11.97 7.63
C PHE A 53 -15.76 11.55 7.21
N MET A 54 -15.90 10.48 6.42
CA MET A 54 -17.20 9.99 5.99
C MET A 54 -18.06 9.50 7.16
N THR A 55 -17.44 8.83 8.15
CA THR A 55 -18.16 8.34 9.34
C THR A 55 -18.63 9.51 10.21
N LEU A 56 -17.78 10.49 10.49
CA LEU A 56 -18.16 11.67 11.27
C LEU A 56 -19.19 12.53 10.54
N GLY A 57 -19.06 12.69 9.23
CA GLY A 57 -20.05 13.39 8.40
C GLY A 57 -21.41 12.70 8.41
N PHE A 58 -21.44 11.36 8.42
CA PHE A 58 -22.68 10.59 8.56
C PHE A 58 -23.30 10.75 9.95
N LEU A 59 -22.50 10.62 11.02
CA LEU A 59 -22.97 10.75 12.41
C LEU A 59 -23.47 12.17 12.74
N SER A 60 -22.89 13.19 12.13
CA SER A 60 -23.32 14.59 12.29
C SER A 60 -24.52 14.97 11.41
N GLY A 61 -25.00 14.06 10.56
CA GLY A 61 -26.11 14.29 9.65
C GLY A 61 -25.76 15.16 8.42
N ILE A 62 -24.50 15.54 8.24
CA ILE A 62 -24.01 16.29 7.07
C ILE A 62 -24.07 15.40 5.81
N ILE A 63 -23.81 14.11 5.97
CA ILE A 63 -23.79 13.13 4.90
C ILE A 63 -25.02 12.22 5.03
N SER A 64 -25.78 12.09 3.95
CA SER A 64 -26.93 11.18 3.91
C SER A 64 -26.49 9.72 3.97
N ALA A 65 -27.37 8.84 4.45
CA ALA A 65 -27.11 7.39 4.43
C ALA A 65 -26.77 6.88 3.01
N THR A 66 -27.45 7.41 1.99
CA THR A 66 -27.16 7.10 0.59
C THR A 66 -25.73 7.49 0.22
N GLY A 67 -25.31 8.72 0.54
CA GLY A 67 -23.95 9.20 0.25
C GLY A 67 -22.87 8.36 0.93
N PHE A 68 -23.08 7.98 2.18
CA PHE A 68 -22.17 7.11 2.93
C PHE A 68 -22.01 5.73 2.28
N TRP A 69 -23.13 5.07 1.96
CA TRP A 69 -23.09 3.74 1.32
C TRP A 69 -22.55 3.78 -0.10
N THR A 70 -22.88 4.82 -0.89
CA THR A 70 -22.32 5.01 -2.24
C THR A 70 -20.80 5.17 -2.19
N PHE A 71 -20.28 5.96 -1.24
CA PHE A 71 -18.84 6.11 -1.06
C PHE A 71 -18.16 4.80 -0.70
N LEU A 72 -18.71 4.05 0.26
CA LEU A 72 -18.15 2.75 0.64
C LEU A 72 -18.14 1.81 -0.57
N LEU A 73 -19.27 1.66 -1.27
CA LEU A 73 -19.35 0.84 -2.47
C LEU A 73 -18.32 1.24 -3.51
N LEU A 74 -18.16 2.53 -3.81
CA LEU A 74 -17.15 3.00 -4.76
C LEU A 74 -15.72 2.69 -4.30
N ALA A 75 -15.41 2.89 -3.02
CA ALA A 75 -14.08 2.59 -2.49
C ALA A 75 -13.74 1.09 -2.64
N PHE A 76 -14.66 0.20 -2.29
CA PHE A 76 -14.48 -1.24 -2.45
C PHE A 76 -14.42 -1.65 -3.93
N SER A 77 -15.30 -1.10 -4.79
CA SER A 77 -15.35 -1.43 -6.22
C SER A 77 -14.08 -0.99 -6.94
N LEU A 78 -13.59 0.23 -6.69
CA LEU A 78 -12.34 0.72 -7.27
C LEU A 78 -11.12 -0.05 -6.76
N GLY A 79 -11.08 -0.38 -5.46
CA GLY A 79 -10.02 -1.22 -4.90
C GLY A 79 -9.98 -2.60 -5.53
N THR A 80 -11.16 -3.21 -5.74
CA THR A 80 -11.30 -4.50 -6.40
C THR A 80 -10.92 -4.43 -7.87
N LEU A 81 -11.38 -3.41 -8.60
CA LEU A 81 -11.01 -3.17 -9.99
C LEU A 81 -9.49 -3.08 -10.14
N LEU A 82 -8.82 -2.29 -9.29
CA LEU A 82 -7.37 -2.12 -9.33
C LEU A 82 -6.62 -3.43 -9.06
N SER A 83 -7.03 -4.20 -8.04
CA SER A 83 -6.44 -5.51 -7.76
C SER A 83 -6.61 -6.48 -8.93
N MET A 84 -7.79 -6.50 -9.56
CA MET A 84 -8.05 -7.32 -10.75
C MET A 84 -7.24 -6.86 -11.96
N SER A 85 -7.11 -5.55 -12.18
CA SER A 85 -6.27 -5.01 -13.26
C SER A 85 -4.80 -5.37 -13.09
N ALA A 86 -4.28 -5.34 -11.86
CA ALA A 86 -2.91 -5.77 -11.58
C ALA A 86 -2.70 -7.26 -11.90
N LEU A 87 -3.63 -8.12 -11.47
CA LEU A 87 -3.61 -9.55 -11.76
C LEU A 87 -3.66 -9.83 -13.27
N LEU A 88 -4.53 -9.12 -14.00
CA LEU A 88 -4.64 -9.24 -15.46
C LEU A 88 -3.35 -8.80 -16.16
N LEU A 89 -2.75 -7.69 -15.72
CA LEU A 89 -1.51 -7.18 -16.31
C LEU A 89 -0.34 -8.13 -16.07
N GLU A 90 -0.27 -8.74 -14.89
CA GLU A 90 0.73 -9.75 -14.56
C GLU A 90 0.58 -10.99 -15.45
N GLU A 91 -0.63 -11.50 -15.62
CA GLU A 91 -0.89 -12.66 -16.47
C GLU A 91 -0.58 -12.37 -17.95
N LEU A 92 -1.00 -11.23 -18.48
CA LEU A 92 -0.69 -10.82 -19.86
C LEU A 92 0.81 -10.64 -20.09
N SER A 93 1.54 -10.12 -19.10
CA SER A 93 2.96 -9.80 -19.25
C SER A 93 3.86 -11.04 -19.13
N TYR A 94 3.53 -11.95 -18.21
CA TYR A 94 4.46 -13.00 -17.80
C TYR A 94 3.91 -14.43 -17.96
N HIS A 95 2.61 -14.61 -18.29
CA HIS A 95 1.95 -15.91 -18.46
C HIS A 95 2.30 -16.90 -17.33
N VAL A 96 2.38 -16.36 -16.10
CA VAL A 96 2.95 -17.08 -14.94
C VAL A 96 2.09 -18.28 -14.58
N TYR A 97 0.78 -18.20 -14.84
CA TYR A 97 -0.18 -19.18 -14.37
C TYR A 97 -0.48 -20.24 -15.43
N ARG A 98 -0.01 -21.47 -15.18
CA ARG A 98 -0.15 -22.61 -16.10
C ARG A 98 -1.56 -23.20 -16.14
N GLU A 99 -2.39 -22.98 -15.12
CA GLU A 99 -3.74 -23.55 -15.02
C GLU A 99 -4.81 -22.48 -14.75
N ARG A 100 -5.92 -22.55 -15.51
CA ARG A 100 -7.07 -21.62 -15.38
C ARG A 100 -7.73 -21.66 -13.99
N GLY A 101 -7.60 -22.78 -13.27
CA GLY A 101 -8.12 -22.93 -11.92
C GLY A 101 -7.41 -22.04 -10.89
N ASP A 102 -6.11 -21.80 -11.06
CA ASP A 102 -5.34 -20.96 -10.14
C ASP A 102 -5.58 -19.47 -10.40
N LEU A 103 -5.80 -19.07 -11.65
CA LEU A 103 -6.27 -17.74 -12.00
C LEU A 103 -7.60 -17.38 -11.33
N LEU A 104 -8.57 -18.31 -11.32
CA LEU A 104 -9.86 -18.08 -10.65
C LEU A 104 -9.74 -17.99 -9.14
N LYS A 105 -8.88 -18.81 -8.51
CA LYS A 105 -8.59 -18.70 -7.07
C LYS A 105 -7.94 -17.36 -6.73
N LEU A 106 -6.96 -16.92 -7.53
CA LEU A 106 -6.29 -15.63 -7.34
C LEU A 106 -7.25 -14.45 -7.54
N ALA A 107 -8.13 -14.51 -8.54
CA ALA A 107 -9.18 -13.52 -8.73
C ALA A 107 -10.13 -13.45 -7.51
N ALA A 108 -10.55 -14.60 -6.99
CA ALA A 108 -11.39 -14.65 -5.79
C ALA A 108 -10.66 -14.06 -4.56
N ILE A 109 -9.38 -14.40 -4.38
CA ILE A 109 -8.54 -13.84 -3.32
C ILE A 109 -8.39 -12.32 -3.47
N ALA A 110 -8.17 -11.82 -4.68
CA ALA A 110 -8.05 -10.38 -4.96
C ALA A 110 -9.33 -9.61 -4.59
N VAL A 111 -10.51 -10.21 -4.79
CA VAL A 111 -11.77 -9.63 -4.31
C VAL A 111 -11.84 -9.67 -2.78
N ILE A 112 -11.60 -10.83 -2.17
CA ILE A 112 -11.69 -11.03 -0.71
C ILE A 112 -10.72 -10.14 0.04
N GLU A 113 -9.52 -9.89 -0.50
CA GLU A 113 -8.51 -9.03 0.13
C GLU A 113 -9.02 -7.61 0.40
N ASN A 114 -9.91 -7.11 -0.46
CA ASN A 114 -10.52 -5.79 -0.27
C ASN A 114 -11.45 -5.75 0.95
N PHE A 115 -11.94 -6.90 1.41
CA PHE A 115 -12.78 -7.07 2.60
C PHE A 115 -11.95 -7.48 3.82
N GLY A 116 -11.33 -6.50 4.48
CA GLY A 116 -10.67 -6.65 5.78
C GLY A 116 -9.14 -6.67 5.71
N TYR A 117 -8.55 -7.42 4.78
CA TYR A 117 -7.09 -7.50 4.70
C TYR A 117 -6.45 -6.17 4.30
N ARG A 118 -7.03 -5.45 3.33
CA ARG A 118 -6.58 -4.12 2.94
C ARG A 118 -6.61 -3.14 4.12
N GLN A 119 -7.68 -3.16 4.90
CA GLN A 119 -7.87 -2.29 6.07
C GLN A 119 -6.81 -2.62 7.14
N LEU A 120 -6.52 -3.90 7.37
CA LEU A 120 -5.47 -4.34 8.28
C LEU A 120 -4.07 -3.94 7.78
N ALA A 121 -3.81 -4.05 6.47
CA ALA A 121 -2.57 -3.60 5.87
C ALA A 121 -2.39 -2.08 6.02
N THR A 122 -3.45 -1.29 5.80
CA THR A 122 -3.46 0.16 6.00
C THR A 122 -3.23 0.52 7.46
N TRP A 123 -3.82 -0.21 8.41
CA TRP A 123 -3.53 -0.07 9.84
C TRP A 123 -2.05 -0.30 10.15
N TRP A 124 -1.44 -1.38 9.64
CA TRP A 124 0.00 -1.62 9.85
C TRP A 124 0.91 -0.57 9.21
N ARG A 125 0.49 0.03 8.08
CA ARG A 125 1.19 1.16 7.46
C ARG A 125 1.08 2.41 8.32
N LEU A 126 -0.09 2.71 8.88
CA LEU A 126 -0.25 3.82 9.84
C LEU A 126 0.64 3.65 11.06
N VAL A 127 0.67 2.45 11.66
CA VAL A 127 1.59 2.14 12.77
C VAL A 127 3.04 2.35 12.36
N GLY A 128 3.42 1.96 11.14
CA GLY A 128 4.76 2.18 10.60
C GLY A 128 5.09 3.66 10.42
N LEU A 129 4.13 4.46 9.95
CA LEU A 129 4.27 5.90 9.82
C LEU A 129 4.43 6.56 11.20
N TRP A 130 3.60 6.19 12.18
CA TRP A 130 3.69 6.67 13.55
C TRP A 130 5.04 6.35 14.19
N GLN A 131 5.51 5.10 14.06
CA GLN A 131 6.83 4.66 14.52
C GLN A 131 7.96 5.47 13.88
N TRP A 132 7.85 5.76 12.59
CA TRP A 132 8.82 6.59 11.88
C TRP A 132 8.84 8.03 12.41
N VAL A 133 7.67 8.67 12.57
CA VAL A 133 7.57 10.06 13.09
C VAL A 133 8.08 10.17 14.52
N THR A 134 7.73 9.21 15.39
CA THR A 134 8.09 9.23 16.81
C THR A 134 9.50 8.69 17.08
N GLY A 135 10.19 8.17 16.07
CA GLY A 135 11.48 7.49 16.25
C GLY A 135 11.42 6.18 17.05
N THR A 136 10.21 5.70 17.37
CA THR A 136 10.02 4.46 18.14
C THR A 136 9.97 3.24 17.22
N GLY A 137 10.53 2.11 17.65
CA GLY A 137 10.44 0.85 16.91
C GLY A 137 11.76 0.17 16.56
N GLY A 138 12.85 0.48 17.26
CA GLY A 138 14.08 -0.31 17.26
C GLY A 138 14.86 -0.30 15.94
N GLY A 139 16.15 -0.66 16.05
CA GLY A 139 17.03 -0.83 14.90
C GLY A 139 16.50 -1.89 13.93
N TRP A 140 17.03 -1.89 12.71
CA TRP A 140 16.81 -2.97 11.75
C TRP A 140 17.27 -4.28 12.40
N GLY A 141 16.34 -5.07 12.95
CA GLY A 141 16.66 -6.30 13.68
C GLY A 141 17.62 -7.18 12.88
N GLN A 142 18.47 -7.94 13.55
CA GLN A 142 19.53 -8.71 12.90
C GLN A 142 18.95 -9.57 11.76
N MET A 143 19.37 -9.28 10.53
CA MET A 143 19.09 -10.13 9.39
C MET A 143 20.04 -11.32 9.46
N THR A 144 19.62 -12.39 10.14
CA THR A 144 20.32 -13.67 10.10
C THR A 144 20.25 -14.21 8.67
N ARG A 145 21.35 -14.02 7.92
CA ARG A 145 21.48 -14.62 6.59
C ARG A 145 21.70 -16.11 6.76
N VAL A 146 20.66 -16.91 6.53
CA VAL A 146 20.79 -18.37 6.49
C VAL A 146 21.20 -18.77 5.08
N ALA A 147 22.50 -18.72 4.79
CA ALA A 147 23.03 -19.25 3.55
C ALA A 147 23.30 -20.76 3.74
N ASN A 148 22.34 -21.62 3.39
CA ASN A 148 22.49 -23.08 3.45
C ASN A 148 23.05 -23.69 2.15
N TRP A 149 23.63 -22.88 1.26
CA TRP A 149 24.08 -23.32 -0.06
C TRP A 149 25.48 -23.97 -0.08
N GLN A 150 26.16 -24.10 1.06
CA GLN A 150 27.52 -24.66 1.16
C GLN A 150 27.64 -25.94 2.01
N LYS A 151 26.54 -26.62 2.37
CA LYS A 151 26.64 -27.95 3.00
C LYS A 151 26.69 -29.06 1.96
N GLY A 152 27.84 -29.15 1.30
CA GLY A 152 28.25 -30.27 0.47
C GLY A 152 29.76 -30.42 0.58
N ASN A 153 30.20 -31.22 1.55
CA ASN A 153 31.45 -31.98 1.56
C ASN A 153 31.30 -33.09 2.60
#